data_AF-A0A2H3DLV3-F1
#
_entry.id   AF-A0A2H3DLV3-F1
#
_cell.length_a   1.000
_cell.length_b   1.000
_cell.length_c   1.000
_cell.angle_alpha   90.00
_cell.angle_beta   90.00
_cell.angle_gamma   90.00
#
_symmetry.space_group_name_H-M   'P 1'
#
loop_
_entity.id
_entity.type
_entity.pdbx_description
1 polymer ?
#
loop_
_entity_poly.entity_id
_entity_poly.type
_entity_poly.pdbx_seq_one_letter_code
_entity_poly.pdbx_strand_id
1 'polypeptide(L)'
;MEYRDLLVTVNRRCQGLHKVKDLKEFKHVFIDIVERHHRAFTQGKVLHRDISEGNAMFYRDEEGAAVGLLGDFDNTSKVQIPFMALDILTSAGPPIPHFYRHDLESFFPTLAGWNAKYSYEFESAMGKTSLFWLHQAVAKSILEIFQPPFDPMKDEWVRPLRALKGFRLAEDAEDSKRQADFDGKTLGGVVMFESFMEALGQKPRDWVL
;
A
#
# COMPACT_ATOMS: atom_id res chain seq x y z
N MET A 1 -9.56 3.20 49.32
CA MET A 1 -10.42 3.50 48.16
C MET A 1 -9.49 3.58 46.97
N GLU A 2 -9.56 2.62 46.04
CA GLU A 2 -8.84 2.69 44.77
C GLU A 2 -9.67 3.51 43.79
N TYR A 3 -9.09 4.58 43.25
CA TYR A 3 -9.65 5.28 42.09
C TYR A 3 -9.30 4.46 40.85
N ARG A 4 -10.32 4.11 40.04
CA ARG A 4 -10.12 3.57 38.70
C ARG A 4 -10.45 4.66 37.71
N ASP A 5 -9.44 5.09 36.97
CA ASP A 5 -9.61 6.04 35.88
C ASP A 5 -10.22 5.32 34.67
N LEU A 6 -11.35 5.82 34.19
CA LEU A 6 -11.98 5.36 32.96
C LEU A 6 -11.50 6.28 31.83
N LEU A 7 -10.60 5.78 30.98
CA LEU A 7 -10.26 6.44 29.73
C LEU A 7 -11.30 6.09 28.67
N VAL A 8 -12.10 7.08 28.26
CA VAL A 8 -13.03 6.94 27.13
C VAL A 8 -12.42 7.60 25.91
N THR A 9 -12.11 6.82 24.88
CA THR A 9 -11.61 7.32 23.60
C THR A 9 -12.78 7.44 22.62
N VAL A 10 -13.14 8.65 22.23
CA VAL A 10 -14.12 8.90 21.16
C VAL A 10 -13.38 8.95 19.83
N ASN A 11 -13.45 7.87 19.06
CA ASN A 11 -12.86 7.81 17.72
C ASN A 11 -13.89 8.20 16.66
N ARG A 12 -13.42 8.90 15.61
CA ARG A 12 -14.24 9.09 14.39
C ARG A 12 -14.59 7.71 13.83
N ARG A 13 -15.80 7.58 13.29
CA ARG A 13 -16.25 6.31 12.71
C ARG A 13 -15.56 6.07 11.37
N CYS A 14 -14.41 5.42 11.43
CA CYS A 14 -13.72 4.93 10.25
C CYS A 14 -14.56 3.84 9.57
N GLN A 15 -14.47 3.83 8.24
CA GLN A 15 -15.19 2.90 7.38
C GLN A 15 -14.16 2.19 6.52
N GLY A 16 -14.42 0.90 6.37
CA GLY A 16 -13.77 0.10 5.35
C GLY A 16 -13.99 0.73 4.01
N LEU A 17 -12.97 0.58 3.20
CA LEU A 17 -12.74 1.36 2.03
C LEU A 17 -14.02 1.13 1.12
N HIS A 18 -14.56 -0.10 0.98
CA HIS A 18 -15.76 -0.45 0.16
C HIS A 18 -17.01 0.44 0.38
N LYS A 19 -16.98 1.23 1.46
CA LYS A 19 -17.78 2.40 1.86
C LYS A 19 -17.89 3.58 0.90
N VAL A 20 -16.92 3.80 0.01
CA VAL A 20 -16.91 5.03 -0.81
C VAL A 20 -18.07 5.04 -1.78
N LYS A 21 -18.50 6.24 -2.16
CA LYS A 21 -19.66 6.42 -3.03
C LYS A 21 -19.36 6.24 -4.53
N ASP A 22 -18.16 6.60 -4.97
CA ASP A 22 -17.79 6.62 -6.40
C ASP A 22 -16.27 6.57 -6.61
N LEU A 23 -15.86 6.44 -7.88
CA LEU A 23 -14.45 6.41 -8.29
C LEU A 23 -13.69 7.68 -7.90
N LYS A 24 -14.35 8.85 -7.94
CA LYS A 24 -13.70 10.13 -7.61
C LYS A 24 -13.34 10.19 -6.13
N GLU A 25 -14.29 9.80 -5.28
CA GLU A 25 -14.09 9.69 -3.84
C GLU A 25 -13.05 8.63 -3.50
N PHE A 26 -13.07 7.48 -4.17
CA PHE A 26 -12.02 6.47 -4.02
C PHE A 26 -10.64 7.05 -4.30
N LYS A 27 -10.47 7.68 -5.46
CA LYS A 27 -9.17 8.23 -5.86
C LYS A 27 -8.68 9.25 -4.83
N HIS A 28 -9.56 10.13 -4.38
CA HIS A 28 -9.23 11.11 -3.36
C HIS A 28 -8.75 10.45 -2.04
N VAL A 29 -9.54 9.50 -1.52
CA VAL A 29 -9.23 8.75 -0.29
C VAL A 29 -7.92 7.96 -0.43
N PHE A 30 -7.68 7.35 -1.59
CA PHE A 30 -6.49 6.55 -1.82
C PHE A 30 -5.22 7.41 -1.81
N ILE A 31 -5.24 8.57 -2.47
CA ILE A 31 -4.11 9.52 -2.43
C ILE A 31 -3.85 10.00 -1.00
N ASP A 32 -4.92 10.28 -0.26
CA ASP A 32 -4.87 10.59 1.16
C ASP A 32 -4.14 9.53 2.01
N ILE A 33 -4.31 8.25 1.69
CA ILE A 33 -3.67 7.13 2.38
C ILE A 33 -2.18 7.06 2.02
N VAL A 34 -1.85 7.13 0.72
CA VAL A 34 -0.48 7.04 0.22
C VAL A 34 0.39 8.18 0.75
N GLU A 35 -0.14 9.41 0.79
CA GLU A 35 0.57 10.57 1.35
C GLU A 35 0.78 10.46 2.86
N ARG A 36 -0.20 9.94 3.60
CA ARG A 36 -0.07 9.70 5.06
C ARG A 36 0.95 8.60 5.36
N HIS A 37 0.96 7.53 4.57
CA HIS A 37 1.99 6.49 4.65
C HIS A 37 3.38 7.09 4.44
N HIS A 38 3.55 7.92 3.40
CA HIS A 38 4.82 8.58 3.14
C HIS A 38 5.27 9.51 4.27
N ARG A 39 4.34 10.23 4.91
CA ARG A 39 4.62 11.07 6.09
C ARG A 39 5.09 10.24 7.28
N ALA A 40 4.39 9.15 7.58
CA ALA A 40 4.78 8.23 8.65
C ALA A 40 6.20 7.68 8.41
N PHE A 41 6.54 7.38 7.16
CA PHE A 41 7.90 6.98 6.79
C PHE A 41 8.92 8.12 6.88
N THR A 42 8.63 9.31 6.38
CA THR A 42 9.62 10.41 6.33
C THR A 42 9.91 11.01 7.71
N GLN A 43 8.86 11.27 8.49
CA GLN A 43 8.94 11.89 9.81
C GLN A 43 9.18 10.87 10.91
N GLY A 44 8.45 9.76 10.88
CA GLY A 44 8.50 8.72 11.91
C GLY A 44 9.49 7.59 11.63
N LYS A 45 10.03 7.52 10.40
CA LYS A 45 10.82 6.37 9.91
C LYS A 45 10.11 5.03 10.08
N VAL A 46 8.78 5.05 9.92
CA VAL A 46 7.90 3.89 10.11
C VAL A 46 7.70 3.16 8.78
N LEU A 47 7.92 1.84 8.79
CA LEU A 47 7.41 0.93 7.77
C LEU A 47 6.11 0.31 8.27
N HIS A 48 5.08 0.29 7.42
CA HIS A 48 3.76 -0.23 7.78
C HIS A 48 3.74 -1.75 7.83
N ARG A 49 4.33 -2.41 6.81
CA ARG A 49 4.46 -3.87 6.70
C ARG A 49 3.17 -4.66 6.51
N ASP A 50 2.02 -4.06 6.78
CA ASP A 50 0.70 -4.70 6.61
C ASP A 50 -0.32 -3.79 5.91
N ILE A 51 0.02 -3.29 4.72
CA ILE A 51 -0.94 -2.52 3.92
C ILE A 51 -1.94 -3.50 3.30
N SER A 52 -3.19 -3.41 3.76
CA SER A 52 -4.30 -4.26 3.37
C SER A 52 -5.61 -3.47 3.36
N GLU A 53 -6.69 -4.03 2.81
CA GLU A 53 -8.02 -3.39 2.82
C GLU A 53 -8.52 -3.10 4.24
N GLY A 54 -8.24 -4.00 5.19
CA GLY A 54 -8.67 -3.82 6.58
C GLY A 54 -8.03 -2.60 7.23
N ASN A 55 -6.83 -2.23 6.76
CA ASN A 55 -6.02 -1.16 7.31
C ASN A 55 -6.16 0.13 6.50
N ALA A 56 -6.54 0.04 5.22
CA ALA A 56 -6.94 1.17 4.40
C ALA A 56 -8.38 1.58 4.74
N MET A 57 -8.57 2.75 5.34
CA MET A 57 -9.87 3.21 5.80
C MET A 57 -10.12 4.66 5.39
N PHE A 58 -11.34 5.14 5.61
CA PHE A 58 -11.64 6.55 5.56
C PHE A 58 -12.67 6.95 6.62
N TYR A 59 -12.75 8.23 6.93
CA TYR A 59 -13.87 8.80 7.68
C TYR A 59 -14.47 9.96 6.89
N ARG A 60 -15.64 10.44 7.30
CA ARG A 60 -16.20 11.70 6.79
C ARG A 60 -16.01 12.80 7.82
N ASP A 61 -15.48 13.94 7.39
CA ASP A 61 -15.36 15.12 8.25
C ASP A 61 -16.72 15.78 8.51
N GLU A 62 -16.71 16.93 9.17
CA GLU A 62 -17.92 17.64 9.59
C GLU A 62 -18.71 18.17 8.38
N GLU A 63 -18.00 18.41 7.28
CA GLU A 63 -18.49 18.83 5.98
C GLU A 63 -18.92 17.65 5.08
N GLY A 64 -18.69 16.42 5.53
CA GLY A 64 -19.02 15.18 4.82
C GLY A 64 -17.99 14.74 3.77
N ALA A 65 -16.85 15.42 3.66
CA ALA A 65 -15.76 15.05 2.78
C ALA A 65 -15.05 13.78 3.31
N ALA A 66 -14.75 12.87 2.39
CA ALA A 66 -14.10 11.61 2.73
C ALA A 66 -12.59 11.83 2.90
N VAL A 67 -12.06 11.46 4.05
CA VAL A 67 -10.65 11.62 4.41
C VAL A 67 -10.04 10.24 4.63
N GLY A 68 -9.02 9.91 3.84
CA GLY A 68 -8.37 8.60 3.89
C GLY A 68 -7.41 8.46 5.06
N LEU A 69 -7.30 7.26 5.60
CA LEU A 69 -6.42 6.92 6.71
C LEU A 69 -5.82 5.55 6.51
N LEU A 70 -4.58 5.39 6.96
CA LEU A 70 -3.97 4.09 7.14
C LEU A 70 -4.03 3.79 8.65
N GLY A 71 -4.69 2.70 9.02
CA GLY A 71 -4.78 2.20 10.39
C GLY A 71 -3.88 0.99 10.62
N ASP A 72 -3.90 0.48 11.84
CA ASP A 72 -3.16 -0.72 12.27
C ASP A 72 -1.64 -0.64 12.06
N PHE A 73 -1.03 0.28 12.81
CA PHE A 73 0.42 0.41 12.90
C PHE A 73 1.04 -0.58 13.91
N ASP A 74 0.32 -1.62 14.36
CA ASP A 74 0.82 -2.54 15.40
C ASP A 74 1.95 -3.44 14.88
N ASN A 75 1.99 -3.70 13.56
CA ASN A 75 3.08 -4.42 12.89
C ASN A 75 4.27 -3.51 12.48
N THR A 76 4.28 -2.26 12.92
CA THR A 76 5.29 -1.30 12.49
C THR A 76 6.67 -1.52 13.12
N SER A 77 7.68 -1.08 12.39
CA SER A 77 9.04 -0.93 12.94
C SER A 77 9.56 0.48 12.67
N LYS A 78 10.16 1.11 13.68
CA LYS A 78 10.97 2.31 13.50
C LYS A 78 12.31 1.90 12.87
N VAL A 79 12.51 2.23 11.59
CA VAL A 79 13.74 2.02 10.80
C VAL A 79 14.11 0.53 10.61
N GLN A 80 15.00 0.30 9.64
CA GLN A 80 15.70 -0.91 9.24
C GLN A 80 16.53 -1.54 10.39
N ILE A 81 15.96 -1.73 11.58
CA ILE A 81 16.55 -2.60 12.59
C ILE A 81 16.34 -4.02 12.05
N PRO A 82 17.41 -4.77 11.73
CA PRO A 82 17.27 -6.14 11.26
C PRO A 82 16.68 -6.97 12.41
N PHE A 83 15.36 -7.12 12.42
CA PHE A 83 14.57 -8.12 13.15
C PHE A 83 15.22 -8.61 14.46
N MET A 84 15.68 -7.66 15.28
CA MET A 84 16.46 -7.96 16.48
C MET A 84 15.51 -8.21 17.64
N ALA A 85 14.55 -9.09 17.40
CA ALA A 85 14.02 -9.98 18.41
C ALA A 85 14.47 -11.37 17.93
N LEU A 86 15.63 -11.78 18.42
CA LEU A 86 16.42 -12.98 18.08
C LEU A 86 15.64 -14.32 18.23
N ASP A 87 14.34 -14.28 18.52
CA ASP A 87 13.56 -15.39 19.06
C ASP A 87 12.34 -15.80 18.21
N ILE A 88 12.19 -15.32 16.97
CA ILE A 88 11.31 -15.97 15.98
C ILE A 88 12.11 -17.09 15.28
N LEU A 89 12.55 -18.06 16.10
CA LEU A 89 13.57 -19.08 15.88
C LEU A 89 12.99 -20.44 15.36
N THR A 90 12.25 -20.50 14.25
CA THR A 90 11.90 -21.80 13.59
C THR A 90 11.49 -21.73 12.10
N SER A 91 12.12 -20.88 11.28
CA SER A 91 12.01 -21.03 9.82
C SER A 91 13.37 -20.82 9.15
N ALA A 92 13.73 -21.73 8.23
CA ALA A 92 15.10 -22.10 7.87
C ALA A 92 15.81 -21.13 6.89
N GLY A 93 15.76 -19.82 7.11
CA GLY A 93 16.52 -18.86 6.31
C GLY A 93 16.65 -17.47 6.95
N PRO A 94 17.62 -16.65 6.52
CA PRO A 94 17.73 -15.27 6.98
C PRO A 94 16.47 -14.48 6.57
N PRO A 95 15.87 -13.69 7.48
CA PRO A 95 14.69 -12.89 7.15
C PRO A 95 15.02 -11.86 6.06
N ILE A 96 14.20 -11.82 5.01
CA ILE A 96 14.32 -10.84 3.94
C ILE A 96 14.01 -9.46 4.52
N PRO A 97 14.89 -8.45 4.38
CA PRO A 97 14.64 -7.11 4.91
C PRO A 97 13.43 -6.48 4.23
N HIS A 98 12.51 -5.92 5.02
CA HIS A 98 11.39 -5.14 4.49
C HIS A 98 11.82 -3.70 4.21
N PHE A 99 11.50 -3.20 3.02
CA PHE A 99 11.85 -1.87 2.53
C PHE A 99 10.59 -1.04 2.25
N TYR A 100 10.73 0.28 2.19
CA TYR A 100 9.62 1.18 1.87
C TYR A 100 8.95 0.84 0.52
N ARG A 101 9.71 0.35 -0.46
CA ARG A 101 9.14 -0.11 -1.74
C ARG A 101 8.15 -1.26 -1.57
N HIS A 102 8.33 -2.13 -0.57
CA HIS A 102 7.43 -3.26 -0.34
C HIS A 102 6.08 -2.76 0.17
N ASP A 103 6.06 -1.72 0.99
CA ASP A 103 4.81 -1.04 1.36
C ASP A 103 4.14 -0.41 0.12
N LEU A 104 4.91 0.20 -0.78
CA LEU A 104 4.38 0.74 -2.04
C LEU A 104 3.81 -0.37 -2.94
N GLU A 105 4.45 -1.53 -3.02
CA GLU A 105 3.97 -2.71 -3.76
C GLU A 105 2.63 -3.23 -3.24
N SER A 106 2.40 -3.17 -1.92
CA SER A 106 1.15 -3.60 -1.28
C SER A 106 -0.05 -2.69 -1.55
N PHE A 107 0.17 -1.46 -2.05
CA PHE A 107 -0.91 -0.55 -2.41
C PHE A 107 -1.69 -0.97 -3.66
N PHE A 108 -1.08 -1.71 -4.59
CA PHE A 108 -1.75 -1.98 -5.87
C PHE A 108 -2.74 -3.15 -5.84
N PRO A 109 -2.51 -4.25 -5.09
CA PRO A 109 -3.56 -5.22 -4.82
C PRO A 109 -4.77 -4.55 -4.16
N THR A 110 -4.53 -3.61 -3.25
CA THR A 110 -5.57 -2.77 -2.64
C THR A 110 -6.32 -1.93 -3.69
N LEU A 111 -5.61 -1.34 -4.67
CA LEU A 111 -6.23 -0.66 -5.82
C LEU A 111 -7.04 -1.61 -6.71
N ALA A 112 -6.49 -2.79 -7.00
CA ALA A 112 -7.03 -3.70 -7.99
C ALA A 112 -8.23 -4.50 -7.47
N GLY A 113 -8.20 -4.89 -6.20
CA GLY A 113 -9.31 -5.58 -5.58
C GLY A 113 -10.49 -4.63 -5.32
N TRP A 114 -10.25 -3.33 -5.18
CA TRP A 114 -11.21 -2.37 -4.62
C TRP A 114 -12.66 -2.52 -5.07
N ASN A 115 -12.84 -2.68 -6.38
CA ASN A 115 -14.13 -2.76 -7.01
C ASN A 115 -14.27 -4.08 -7.78
N ALA A 116 -13.72 -5.14 -7.20
CA ALA A 116 -14.04 -6.49 -7.60
C ALA A 116 -15.54 -6.71 -7.43
N LYS A 117 -16.15 -7.48 -8.33
CA LYS A 117 -17.59 -7.71 -8.34
C LYS A 117 -18.07 -8.34 -7.02
N TYR A 118 -17.20 -9.14 -6.40
CA TYR A 118 -17.43 -9.81 -5.13
C TYR A 118 -16.20 -9.81 -4.23
N SER A 119 -16.39 -9.83 -2.91
CA SER A 119 -15.31 -9.83 -1.91
C SER A 119 -14.36 -11.04 -2.01
N TYR A 120 -14.84 -12.21 -2.45
CA TYR A 120 -13.97 -13.38 -2.65
C TYR A 120 -13.00 -13.20 -3.84
N GLU A 121 -13.37 -12.39 -4.82
CA GLU A 121 -12.51 -12.07 -5.98
C GLU A 121 -11.39 -11.12 -5.57
N PHE A 122 -11.67 -10.22 -4.62
CA PHE A 122 -10.69 -9.40 -3.93
C PHE A 122 -9.65 -10.27 -3.20
N GLU A 123 -10.10 -11.17 -2.32
CA GLU A 123 -9.22 -12.06 -1.55
C GLU A 123 -8.34 -12.93 -2.46
N SER A 124 -8.91 -13.44 -3.56
CA SER A 124 -8.20 -14.20 -4.58
C SER A 124 -7.13 -13.38 -5.31
N ALA A 125 -7.38 -12.09 -5.57
CA ALA A 125 -6.40 -11.18 -6.16
C ALA A 125 -5.26 -10.85 -5.19
N MET A 126 -5.59 -10.61 -3.91
CA MET A 126 -4.60 -10.37 -2.85
C MET A 126 -3.67 -11.57 -2.65
N GLY A 127 -4.19 -12.79 -2.70
CA GLY A 127 -3.40 -14.03 -2.64
C GLY A 127 -2.43 -14.21 -3.83
N LYS A 128 -2.57 -13.41 -4.89
CA LYS A 128 -1.74 -13.43 -6.11
C LYS A 128 -0.94 -12.14 -6.31
N THR A 129 -0.79 -11.32 -5.26
CA THR A 129 -0.12 -10.00 -5.29
C THR A 129 1.25 -10.04 -5.99
N SER A 130 2.11 -11.00 -5.64
CA SER A 130 3.43 -11.14 -6.27
C SER A 130 3.32 -11.50 -7.76
N LEU A 131 2.39 -12.38 -8.12
CA LEU A 131 2.16 -12.83 -9.50
C LEU A 131 1.50 -11.74 -10.38
N PHE A 132 0.77 -10.79 -9.79
CA PHE A 132 0.20 -9.65 -10.51
C PHE A 132 1.29 -8.78 -11.17
N TRP A 133 2.42 -8.62 -10.48
CA TRP A 133 3.59 -7.89 -11.01
C TRP A 133 4.22 -8.64 -12.17
N LEU A 134 4.46 -9.92 -11.96
CA LEU A 134 5.34 -10.73 -12.79
C LEU A 134 4.63 -11.28 -14.03
N HIS A 135 3.33 -11.58 -13.95
CA HIS A 135 2.62 -12.26 -15.02
C HIS A 135 1.53 -11.41 -15.64
N GLN A 136 1.72 -11.07 -16.91
CA GLN A 136 0.73 -10.35 -17.70
C GLN A 136 -0.62 -11.05 -17.77
N ALA A 137 -0.65 -12.38 -17.76
CA ALA A 137 -1.88 -13.17 -17.72
C ALA A 137 -2.64 -12.96 -16.40
N VAL A 138 -1.95 -13.01 -15.26
CA VAL A 138 -2.55 -12.80 -13.93
C VAL A 138 -3.07 -11.37 -13.78
N ALA A 139 -2.29 -10.38 -14.23
CA ALA A 139 -2.72 -9.00 -14.25
C ALA A 139 -3.94 -8.77 -15.13
N LYS A 140 -3.99 -9.41 -16.32
CA LYS A 140 -5.15 -9.34 -17.20
C LYS A 140 -6.40 -9.90 -16.52
N SER A 141 -6.28 -11.07 -15.90
CA SER A 141 -7.39 -11.68 -15.16
C SER A 141 -7.88 -10.81 -14.01
N ILE A 142 -6.98 -10.18 -13.24
CA ILE A 142 -7.37 -9.28 -12.15
C ILE A 142 -8.07 -8.01 -12.68
N LEU A 143 -7.55 -7.43 -13.77
CA LEU A 143 -8.16 -6.25 -14.40
C LEU A 143 -9.53 -6.53 -15.01
N GLU A 144 -9.81 -7.76 -15.45
CA GLU A 144 -11.12 -8.15 -15.98
C GLU A 144 -12.23 -8.18 -14.91
N ILE A 145 -11.89 -8.19 -13.62
CA ILE A 145 -12.85 -8.27 -12.52
C ILE A 145 -13.49 -6.91 -12.18
N PHE A 146 -12.86 -5.81 -12.59
CA PHE A 146 -13.33 -4.46 -12.27
C PHE A 146 -14.72 -4.21 -12.86
N GLN A 147 -15.62 -3.58 -12.11
CA GLN A 147 -16.87 -3.10 -12.70
C GLN A 147 -16.62 -1.98 -13.71
N PRO A 148 -17.49 -1.81 -14.73
CA PRO A 148 -17.34 -0.80 -15.78
C PRO A 148 -17.09 0.64 -15.30
N PRO A 149 -17.71 1.14 -14.21
CA PRO A 149 -17.44 2.49 -13.71
C PRO A 149 -15.97 2.73 -13.28
N PHE A 150 -15.20 1.66 -13.07
CA PHE A 150 -13.80 1.70 -12.65
C PHE A 150 -12.83 1.33 -13.78
N ASP A 151 -13.32 1.09 -15.00
CA ASP A 151 -12.48 0.92 -16.19
C ASP A 151 -11.46 2.06 -16.37
N PRO A 152 -11.79 3.35 -16.13
CA PRO A 152 -10.80 4.42 -16.26
C PRO A 152 -9.57 4.22 -15.34
N MET A 153 -9.74 3.55 -14.19
CA MET A 153 -8.65 3.27 -13.24
C MET A 153 -7.59 2.33 -13.82
N LYS A 154 -7.97 1.44 -14.74
CA LYS A 154 -7.04 0.52 -15.41
C LYS A 154 -5.96 1.30 -16.17
N ASP A 155 -6.38 2.37 -16.82
CA ASP A 155 -5.58 3.11 -17.79
C ASP A 155 -4.90 4.29 -17.11
N GLU A 156 -5.60 4.97 -16.21
CA GLU A 156 -5.07 6.12 -15.50
C GLU A 156 -4.08 5.73 -14.41
N TRP A 157 -4.35 4.65 -13.67
CA TRP A 157 -3.55 4.29 -12.50
C TRP A 157 -2.83 2.97 -12.69
N VAL A 158 -3.54 1.85 -12.91
CA VAL A 158 -2.93 0.51 -12.84
C VAL A 158 -1.85 0.28 -13.89
N ARG A 159 -2.08 0.67 -15.16
CA ARG A 159 -1.09 0.49 -16.23
C ARG A 159 0.19 1.33 -16.03
N PRO A 160 0.12 2.65 -15.76
CA PRO A 160 1.30 3.46 -15.46
C PRO A 160 2.11 2.91 -14.29
N LEU A 161 1.41 2.53 -13.23
CA LEU A 161 1.97 1.92 -12.03
C LEU A 161 2.71 0.61 -12.32
N ARG A 162 2.14 -0.27 -13.16
CA ARG A 162 2.82 -1.49 -13.65
C ARG A 162 3.98 -1.22 -14.60
N ALA A 163 3.99 -0.06 -15.27
CA ALA A 163 5.04 0.33 -16.20
C ALA A 163 6.28 0.89 -15.49
N LEU A 164 6.22 1.13 -14.17
CA LEU A 164 7.39 1.47 -13.37
C LEU A 164 8.42 0.33 -13.47
N LYS A 165 9.52 0.60 -14.19
CA LYS A 165 10.53 -0.40 -14.60
C LYS A 165 11.14 -1.17 -13.44
N GLY A 166 11.12 -0.59 -12.22
CA GLY A 166 11.67 -1.19 -11.02
C GLY A 166 11.08 -2.56 -10.73
N PHE A 167 9.76 -2.76 -10.90
CA PHE A 167 9.11 -4.03 -10.60
C PHE A 167 9.57 -5.19 -11.48
N ARG A 168 10.03 -4.92 -12.71
CA ARG A 168 10.65 -5.92 -13.59
C ARG A 168 12.12 -6.16 -13.26
N LEU A 169 12.84 -5.10 -12.86
CA LEU A 169 14.25 -5.18 -12.47
C LEU A 169 14.48 -5.93 -11.14
N ALA A 170 13.47 -6.00 -10.26
CA ALA A 170 13.54 -6.79 -9.02
C ALA A 170 13.78 -8.28 -9.30
N GLU A 171 13.15 -8.82 -10.35
CA GLU A 171 13.29 -10.22 -10.78
C GLU A 171 14.69 -10.46 -11.37
N ASP A 172 15.12 -9.59 -12.30
CA ASP A 172 16.46 -9.65 -12.90
C ASP A 172 17.57 -9.56 -11.84
N ALA A 173 17.36 -8.77 -10.77
CA ALA A 173 18.31 -8.59 -9.68
C ALA A 173 18.28 -9.73 -8.64
N GLU A 174 17.14 -10.42 -8.46
CA GLU A 174 17.06 -11.63 -7.62
C GLU A 174 17.72 -12.84 -8.29
N ASP A 175 17.57 -12.99 -9.62
CA ASP A 175 18.27 -14.02 -10.41
C ASP A 175 19.76 -13.70 -10.61
N SER A 176 20.09 -12.41 -10.80
CA SER A 176 21.47 -11.96 -10.97
C SER A 176 22.08 -11.60 -9.62
N LYS A 177 22.59 -12.61 -8.90
CA LYS A 177 23.41 -12.38 -7.70
C LYS A 177 24.42 -11.24 -7.94
N ARG A 178 24.22 -10.14 -7.21
CA ARG A 178 25.21 -9.12 -6.84
C ARG A 178 25.84 -8.36 -8.02
N GLN A 179 25.11 -7.41 -8.60
CA GLN A 179 25.76 -6.12 -8.89
C GLN A 179 25.90 -5.37 -7.57
N ALA A 180 27.14 -5.12 -7.14
CA ALA A 180 27.45 -4.55 -5.83
C ALA A 180 26.83 -3.15 -5.59
N ASP A 181 26.38 -2.49 -6.66
CA ASP A 181 25.91 -1.11 -6.65
C ASP A 181 24.40 -0.96 -6.94
N PHE A 182 23.66 -2.06 -7.14
CA PHE A 182 22.21 -1.97 -7.37
C PHE A 182 21.47 -1.66 -6.06
N ASP A 183 20.79 -0.51 -6.01
CA ASP A 183 19.96 -0.16 -4.86
C ASP A 183 18.66 -0.99 -4.84
N GLY A 184 18.74 -2.17 -4.24
CA GLY A 184 17.59 -3.04 -4.02
C GLY A 184 16.51 -2.44 -3.10
N LYS A 185 16.77 -1.32 -2.38
CA LYS A 185 15.75 -0.66 -1.53
C LYS A 185 14.75 0.15 -2.35
N THR A 186 15.19 0.69 -3.47
CA THR A 186 14.38 1.54 -4.36
C THR A 186 14.31 1.01 -5.80
N LEU A 187 14.90 -0.18 -6.05
CA LEU A 187 15.08 -0.79 -7.37
C LEU A 187 15.81 0.16 -8.32
N GLY A 188 16.93 0.72 -7.85
CA GLY A 188 17.74 1.70 -8.58
C GLY A 188 17.10 3.09 -8.69
N GLY A 189 16.33 3.50 -7.68
CA GLY A 189 15.63 4.79 -7.62
C GLY A 189 14.30 4.82 -8.37
N VAL A 190 13.81 3.67 -8.86
CA VAL A 190 12.62 3.61 -9.72
C VAL A 190 11.32 3.53 -8.92
N VAL A 191 11.35 2.87 -7.75
CA VAL A 191 10.17 2.73 -6.88
C VAL A 191 10.38 3.59 -5.65
N MET A 192 10.03 4.87 -5.82
CA MET A 192 10.00 5.89 -4.78
C MET A 192 8.59 6.48 -4.69
N PHE A 193 8.32 7.23 -3.61
CA PHE A 193 7.02 7.89 -3.43
C PHE A 193 6.71 8.84 -4.58
N GLU A 194 7.70 9.59 -5.06
CA GLU A 194 7.57 10.56 -6.14
C GLU A 194 7.20 9.88 -7.46
N SER A 195 7.91 8.82 -7.82
CA SER A 195 7.63 8.04 -9.04
C SER A 195 6.27 7.31 -8.96
N PHE A 196 5.87 6.89 -7.76
CA PHE A 196 4.54 6.31 -7.52
C PHE A 196 3.44 7.36 -7.70
N MET A 197 3.59 8.56 -7.15
CA MET A 197 2.64 9.66 -7.30
C MET A 197 2.57 10.17 -8.75
N GLU A 198 3.71 10.25 -9.43
CA GLU A 198 3.79 10.58 -10.85
C GLU A 198 3.03 9.56 -11.70
N ALA A 199 3.19 8.26 -11.42
CA ALA A 199 2.44 7.21 -12.10
C ALA A 199 0.93 7.31 -11.87
N LEU A 200 0.49 7.83 -10.73
CA LEU A 200 -0.92 8.12 -10.44
C LEU A 200 -1.42 9.43 -11.10
N GLY A 201 -0.56 10.14 -11.82
CA GLY A 201 -0.85 11.45 -12.39
C GLY A 201 -1.05 12.54 -11.33
N GLN A 202 -0.50 12.35 -10.13
CA GLN A 202 -0.66 13.26 -9.00
C GLN A 202 0.65 13.97 -8.68
N LYS A 203 0.55 15.24 -8.26
CA LYS A 203 1.62 15.92 -7.55
C LYS A 203 1.37 15.77 -6.05
N PRO A 204 2.38 15.38 -5.24
CA PRO A 204 2.25 15.36 -3.80
C PRO A 204 1.74 16.71 -3.29
N ARG A 205 0.75 16.68 -2.40
CA ARG A 205 0.22 17.90 -1.79
C ARG A 205 1.23 18.48 -0.81
N ASP A 206 1.40 19.79 -0.87
CA ASP A 206 2.07 20.55 0.18
C ASP A 206 1.10 20.70 1.33
N TRP A 207 1.17 19.81 2.32
CA TRP A 207 0.41 20.05 3.54
C TRP A 207 1.24 20.95 4.45
N VAL A 208 0.78 22.18 4.60
CA VAL A 208 1.22 23.09 5.68
C VAL A 208 0.65 22.53 6.99
N LEU A 209 1.51 22.44 8.02
CA LEU A 209 1.11 22.06 9.39
C LEU A 209 0.29 23.17 10.05
#